data_AF-A0A445FFB6-F1
#
_entry.id   AF-A0A445FFB6-F1
#
_cell.length_a   1.000
_cell.length_b   1.000
_cell.length_c   1.000
_cell.angle_alpha   90.00
_cell.angle_beta   90.00
_cell.angle_gamma   90.00
#
_symmetry.space_group_name_H-M   'P 1'
#
loop_
_entity.id
_entity.type
_entity.pdbx_description
1 polymer ?
#
loop_
_entity_poly.entity_id
_entity_poly.type
_entity_poly.pdbx_seq_one_letter_code
_entity_poly.pdbx_strand_id
1 'polypeptide(L)'
;MAEKDSGTNDSVRGYNLIDEAKKTLEATCPSTVMCRHHNPSNQRHRGLIRRTQIQPLDEKTRQIISLLAESRAKPDPTMDPALNAKLEILAKKGLLQIDQQLALDAGTKGFVLDFASNGDKFQKGFANAIVKMGEIDVLVGNQGEIRKKCSVFNRN
;
A
#
# COMPACT_ATOMS: atom_id res chain seq x y z
N MET A 1 -1.81 -9.89 22.25
CA MET A 1 -1.43 -10.73 21.09
C MET A 1 -1.19 -9.79 19.92
N ALA A 2 -0.11 -9.95 19.17
CA ALA A 2 0.11 -9.14 17.97
C ALA A 2 -0.70 -9.72 16.81
N GLU A 3 -1.13 -8.87 15.87
CA GLU A 3 -1.82 -9.32 14.64
C GLU A 3 -1.00 -10.33 13.84
N LYS A 4 0.34 -10.21 13.92
CA LYS A 4 1.30 -11.13 13.32
C LYS A 4 1.14 -12.58 13.82
N ASP A 5 0.65 -12.78 15.04
CA ASP A 5 0.50 -14.10 15.67
C ASP A 5 -0.87 -14.73 15.37
N SER A 6 -1.66 -14.15 14.45
CA SER A 6 -2.92 -14.73 14.01
C SER A 6 -2.69 -15.76 12.90
N GLY A 7 -3.39 -16.89 12.94
CA GLY A 7 -3.22 -17.98 11.96
C GLY A 7 -3.54 -17.58 10.51
N THR A 8 -4.23 -16.47 10.28
CA THR A 8 -4.44 -15.92 8.92
C THR A 8 -3.19 -15.24 8.37
N ASN A 9 -2.28 -14.78 9.23
CA ASN A 9 -1.09 -14.00 8.87
C ASN A 9 0.21 -14.81 8.82
N ASP A 10 0.15 -16.13 9.00
CA ASP A 10 1.32 -17.03 8.96
C ASP A 10 2.08 -16.96 7.62
N SER A 11 1.39 -16.57 6.54
CA SER A 11 1.99 -16.42 5.20
C SER A 11 2.67 -15.06 4.98
N VAL A 12 2.42 -14.05 5.82
CA VAL A 12 2.93 -12.69 5.61
C VAL A 12 4.44 -12.67 5.88
N ARG A 13 5.21 -12.13 4.92
CA ARG A 13 6.68 -12.07 4.93
C ARG A 13 7.18 -10.65 4.78
N GLY A 14 8.48 -10.44 4.97
CA GLY A 14 9.14 -9.16 4.70
C GLY A 14 9.21 -8.16 5.87
N TYR A 15 8.80 -8.56 7.08
CA TYR A 15 8.87 -7.70 8.27
C TYR A 15 10.29 -7.14 8.53
N ASN A 16 11.32 -7.94 8.26
CA ASN A 16 12.72 -7.55 8.49
C ASN A 16 13.17 -6.42 7.54
N LEU A 17 12.69 -6.41 6.30
CA LEU A 17 13.04 -5.37 5.31
C LEU A 17 12.55 -3.99 5.74
N ILE A 18 11.39 -3.94 6.41
CA ILE A 18 10.79 -2.70 6.90
C ILE A 18 11.64 -2.13 8.06
N ASP A 19 12.08 -2.99 8.99
CA ASP A 19 12.95 -2.58 10.09
C ASP A 19 14.34 -2.15 9.59
N GLU A 20 14.87 -2.80 8.55
CA GLU A 20 16.14 -2.40 7.91
C GLU A 20 16.03 -1.05 7.22
N ALA A 21 14.99 -0.82 6.42
CA ALA A 21 14.75 0.47 5.79
C ALA A 21 14.58 1.58 6.84
N LYS A 22 13.85 1.28 7.92
CA LYS A 22 13.67 2.19 9.05
C LYS A 22 15.00 2.55 9.72
N LYS A 23 15.89 1.57 9.91
CA LYS A 23 17.23 1.80 10.47
C LYS A 23 18.05 2.75 9.59
N THR A 24 18.02 2.58 8.28
CA THR A 24 18.69 3.48 7.33
C THR A 24 18.12 4.88 7.40
N LEU A 25 16.79 5.02 7.43
CA LEU A 25 16.12 6.32 7.53
C LEU A 25 16.41 7.02 8.86
N GLU A 26 16.45 6.32 9.99
CA GLU A 26 16.81 6.93 11.28
C GLU A 26 18.26 7.42 11.32
N ALA A 27 19.18 6.79 10.59
CA ALA A 27 20.56 7.26 10.47
C ALA A 27 20.66 8.58 9.67
N THR A 28 19.80 8.75 8.65
CA THR A 28 19.78 9.97 7.82
C THR A 28 18.93 11.09 8.42
N CYS A 29 17.79 10.74 9.02
CA CYS A 29 16.81 11.66 9.57
C CYS A 29 16.24 11.12 10.90
N PRO A 30 16.94 11.35 12.03
CA PRO A 30 16.52 10.85 13.33
C PRO A 30 15.12 11.34 13.71
N SER A 31 14.29 10.43 14.21
CA SER A 31 12.95 10.73 14.76
C SER A 31 12.05 11.56 13.83
N THR A 32 12.17 11.36 12.52
CA THR A 32 11.40 12.13 11.53
C THR A 32 10.34 11.27 10.82
N VAL A 33 10.71 10.07 10.35
CA VAL A 33 9.80 9.20 9.59
C VAL A 33 9.02 8.30 10.53
N MET A 34 7.69 8.32 10.55
CA MET A 34 6.92 7.38 11.38
C MET A 34 6.73 6.02 10.70
N CYS A 35 6.77 4.92 11.47
CA CYS A 35 6.21 3.65 11.00
C CYS A 35 4.68 3.77 10.98
N ARG A 36 4.02 3.29 9.90
CA ARG A 36 2.56 3.37 9.79
C ARG A 36 1.89 2.72 11.00
N HIS A 37 0.89 3.41 11.54
CA HIS A 37 0.01 2.92 12.58
C HIS A 37 -1.42 3.17 12.16
N HIS A 38 -2.28 2.18 12.38
CA HIS A 38 -3.72 2.30 12.21
C HIS A 38 -4.32 2.96 13.45
N ASN A 39 -5.21 3.93 13.27
CA ASN A 39 -6.01 4.48 14.36
C ASN A 39 -7.24 3.59 14.62
N PRO A 40 -7.27 2.76 15.68
CA PRO A 40 -8.42 1.90 15.96
C PRO A 40 -9.69 2.70 16.29
N SER A 41 -9.57 3.99 16.61
CA SER A 41 -10.72 4.87 16.93
C SER A 41 -11.46 5.36 15.68
N ASN A 42 -10.90 5.15 14.48
CA ASN A 42 -11.42 5.72 13.24
C ASN A 42 -12.22 4.70 12.41
N GLN A 43 -13.11 3.94 13.02
CA GLN A 43 -13.87 2.88 12.32
C GLN A 43 -15.02 3.38 11.42
N ARG A 44 -15.14 4.70 11.17
CA ARG A 44 -16.26 5.22 10.37
C ARG A 44 -15.86 6.40 9.49
N HIS A 45 -15.45 6.14 8.25
CA HIS A 45 -15.56 7.16 7.21
C HIS A 45 -16.02 6.61 5.85
N ARG A 46 -17.35 6.62 5.65
CA ARG A 46 -17.92 7.18 4.41
C ARG A 46 -18.00 8.69 4.62
N GLY A 47 -16.87 9.37 4.48
CA GLY A 47 -16.73 10.80 4.76
C GLY A 47 -15.95 11.48 3.66
N LEU A 48 -16.58 12.47 3.02
CA LEU A 48 -15.98 13.39 2.07
C LEU A 48 -14.65 13.92 2.64
N ILE A 49 -13.52 13.44 2.12
CA ILE A 49 -12.21 14.02 2.44
C ILE A 49 -12.24 15.45 1.89
N ARG A 50 -12.48 16.43 2.76
CA ARG A 50 -12.05 17.80 2.49
C ARG A 50 -10.57 17.67 2.17
N ARG A 51 -10.17 18.10 0.96
CA ARG A 51 -8.77 18.32 0.58
C ARG A 51 -8.13 19.15 1.70
N THR A 52 -7.58 18.48 2.71
CA THR A 52 -6.63 19.11 3.61
C THR A 52 -5.47 19.47 2.70
N GLN A 53 -5.11 20.75 2.75
CA GLN A 53 -3.94 21.23 2.07
C GLN A 53 -2.81 20.26 2.39
N ILE A 54 -2.28 19.63 1.35
CA ILE A 54 -0.97 18.99 1.39
C ILE A 54 -0.06 20.11 1.90
N GLN A 55 0.30 20.05 3.18
CA GLN A 55 1.33 20.95 3.70
C GLN A 55 2.51 20.84 2.75
N PRO A 56 3.14 21.95 2.34
CA PRO A 56 4.24 21.90 1.39
C PRO A 56 5.22 20.87 1.94
N LEU A 57 5.37 19.80 1.16
CA LEU A 57 6.29 18.71 1.44
C LEU A 57 7.61 19.36 1.82
N ASP A 58 8.01 19.22 3.09
CA ASP A 58 9.22 19.84 3.61
C ASP A 58 10.40 19.47 2.70
N GLU A 59 11.39 20.35 2.62
CA GLU A 59 12.52 20.17 1.70
C GLU A 59 13.25 18.83 1.95
N LYS A 60 13.20 18.33 3.19
CA LYS A 60 13.61 16.97 3.54
C LYS A 60 12.77 15.88 2.90
N THR A 61 11.44 15.95 2.93
CA THR A 61 10.62 14.95 2.23
C THR A 61 10.73 15.10 0.70
N ARG A 62 11.02 16.29 0.16
CA ARG A 62 11.42 16.44 -1.26
C ARG A 62 12.72 15.71 -1.57
N GLN A 63 13.73 15.81 -0.70
CA GLN A 63 14.99 15.07 -0.86
C GLN A 63 14.80 13.55 -0.75
N ILE A 64 13.97 13.08 0.18
CA ILE A 64 13.62 11.66 0.31
C ILE A 64 12.89 11.16 -0.94
N ILE A 65 11.91 11.90 -1.47
CA ILE A 65 11.23 11.54 -2.72
C ILE A 65 12.20 11.56 -3.90
N SER A 66 13.14 12.51 -3.97
CA SER A 66 14.16 12.56 -5.03
C SER A 66 15.06 11.32 -5.00
N LEU A 67 15.53 10.91 -3.82
CA LEU A 67 16.33 9.71 -3.62
C LEU A 67 15.56 8.42 -3.96
N LEU A 68 14.24 8.39 -3.69
CA LEU A 68 13.36 7.26 -4.05
C LEU A 68 12.87 7.31 -5.51
N ALA A 69 12.92 8.47 -6.17
CA ALA A 69 12.51 8.64 -7.56
C ALA A 69 13.57 8.14 -8.55
N GLU A 70 14.85 8.13 -8.14
CA GLU A 70 15.96 7.56 -8.91
C GLU A 70 15.94 6.02 -8.91
N SER A 71 15.25 5.39 -7.96
CA SER A 71 14.97 3.95 -7.96
C SER A 71 13.69 3.59 -8.71
N ARG A 72 13.31 4.34 -9.75
CA ARG A 72 12.37 3.80 -10.74
C ARG A 72 13.04 2.60 -11.39
N ALA A 73 12.82 1.43 -10.81
CA ALA A 73 12.75 0.21 -11.57
C ALA A 73 11.80 0.53 -12.73
N LYS A 74 12.39 0.74 -13.91
CA LYS A 74 11.67 0.66 -15.16
C LYS A 74 10.86 -0.63 -15.03
N PRO A 75 9.52 -0.61 -15.15
CA PRO A 75 8.72 -1.82 -14.99
C PRO A 75 9.39 -2.88 -15.86
N ASP A 76 9.87 -3.94 -15.19
CA ASP A 76 10.63 -4.99 -15.82
C ASP A 76 9.79 -5.51 -17.00
N PRO A 77 10.30 -5.50 -18.25
CA PRO A 77 9.54 -6.01 -19.39
C PRO A 77 9.20 -7.51 -19.24
N THR A 78 9.82 -8.22 -18.28
CA THR A 78 9.48 -9.59 -17.89
C THR A 78 8.47 -9.68 -16.72
N MET A 79 8.16 -8.56 -16.06
CA MET A 79 6.97 -8.39 -15.21
C MET A 79 5.71 -8.14 -16.07
N ASP A 80 5.60 -8.82 -17.21
CA ASP A 80 4.32 -9.03 -17.87
C ASP A 80 3.89 -10.50 -17.74
N PRO A 81 3.49 -10.97 -16.54
CA PRO A 81 2.59 -12.10 -16.41
C PRO A 81 1.14 -11.71 -16.77
N ALA A 82 0.88 -10.43 -17.06
CA ALA A 82 -0.46 -9.89 -17.30
C ALA A 82 -1.00 -10.24 -18.69
N LEU A 83 -0.16 -10.54 -19.67
CA LEU A 83 -0.63 -11.09 -20.94
C LEU A 83 -1.28 -12.47 -20.77
N ASN A 84 -0.88 -13.23 -19.74
CA ASN A 84 -1.37 -14.57 -19.41
C ASN A 84 -2.53 -14.48 -18.40
N ALA A 85 -2.39 -13.68 -17.35
CA ALA A 85 -3.40 -13.56 -16.28
C ALA A 85 -4.70 -12.89 -16.76
N LYS A 86 -4.61 -11.95 -17.72
CA LYS A 86 -5.77 -11.31 -18.38
C LYS A 86 -6.75 -12.33 -18.95
N LEU A 87 -6.26 -13.50 -19.37
CA LEU A 87 -7.06 -14.55 -19.97
C LEU A 87 -7.61 -15.54 -18.94
N GLU A 88 -6.94 -15.75 -17.81
CA GLU A 88 -7.27 -16.84 -16.89
C GLU A 88 -8.55 -16.60 -16.09
N ILE A 89 -8.74 -15.40 -15.51
CA ILE A 89 -9.97 -15.09 -14.75
C ILE A 89 -11.19 -15.08 -15.68
N LEU A 90 -11.03 -14.61 -16.93
CA LEU A 90 -12.08 -14.66 -17.96
C LEU A 90 -12.35 -16.09 -18.43
N ALA A 91 -11.34 -16.95 -18.45
CA ALA A 91 -11.45 -18.39 -18.74
C ALA A 91 -11.91 -19.24 -17.54
N LYS A 92 -12.41 -18.60 -16.47
CA LYS A 92 -12.86 -19.25 -15.23
C LYS A 92 -11.77 -20.02 -14.48
N LYS A 93 -10.52 -19.56 -14.57
CA LYS A 93 -9.33 -20.15 -13.93
C LYS A 93 -8.80 -19.27 -12.80
N GLY A 94 -9.64 -18.46 -12.17
CA GLY A 94 -9.23 -17.69 -10.99
C GLY A 94 -8.71 -18.61 -9.88
N LEU A 95 -7.54 -18.28 -9.32
CA LEU A 95 -6.87 -19.12 -8.33
C LEU A 95 -7.64 -19.12 -7.00
N LEU A 96 -8.07 -17.94 -6.53
CA LEU A 96 -8.92 -17.80 -5.36
C LEU A 96 -10.37 -17.63 -5.78
N GLN A 97 -11.30 -18.13 -4.96
CA GLN A 97 -12.74 -17.96 -5.19
C GLN A 97 -13.11 -16.48 -5.32
N ILE A 98 -12.49 -15.61 -4.52
CA ILE A 98 -12.73 -14.17 -4.57
C ILE A 98 -12.30 -13.57 -5.91
N ASP A 99 -11.19 -14.02 -6.50
CA ASP A 99 -10.72 -13.55 -7.82
C ASP A 99 -11.73 -13.89 -8.90
N GLN A 100 -12.29 -15.11 -8.84
CA GLN A 100 -13.27 -15.54 -9.82
C GLN A 100 -14.61 -14.81 -9.68
N GLN A 101 -15.02 -14.48 -8.45
CA GLN A 101 -16.27 -13.76 -8.20
C GLN A 101 -16.25 -12.33 -8.76
N LEU A 102 -15.10 -11.66 -8.77
CA LEU A 102 -14.97 -10.33 -9.38
C LEU A 102 -15.37 -10.29 -10.86
N ALA A 103 -15.16 -11.39 -11.59
CA ALA A 103 -15.54 -11.49 -13.00
C ALA A 103 -16.99 -11.96 -13.23
N LEU A 104 -17.61 -12.56 -12.20
CA LEU A 104 -18.96 -13.08 -12.27
C LEU A 104 -20.00 -12.07 -11.76
N ASP A 105 -19.64 -11.29 -10.75
CA ASP A 105 -20.49 -10.30 -10.12
C ASP A 105 -20.81 -9.14 -11.08
N ALA A 106 -22.10 -8.77 -11.14
CA ALA A 106 -22.59 -7.77 -12.09
C ALA A 106 -22.04 -6.35 -11.85
N GLY A 107 -21.70 -6.01 -10.60
CA GLY A 107 -21.16 -4.71 -10.23
C GLY A 107 -19.67 -4.56 -10.53
N THR A 108 -18.93 -5.66 -10.60
CA THR A 108 -17.46 -5.65 -10.74
C THR A 108 -16.97 -6.17 -12.10
N LYS A 109 -17.75 -7.03 -12.77
CA LYS A 109 -17.43 -7.60 -14.08
C LYS A 109 -17.06 -6.57 -15.15
N GLY A 110 -17.74 -5.41 -15.15
CA GLY A 110 -17.43 -4.32 -16.08
C GLY A 110 -16.01 -3.78 -15.91
N PHE A 111 -15.57 -3.59 -14.66
CA PHE A 111 -14.21 -3.16 -14.35
C PHE A 111 -13.19 -4.24 -14.70
N VAL A 112 -13.49 -5.51 -14.43
CA VAL A 112 -12.61 -6.64 -14.81
C VAL A 112 -12.41 -6.68 -16.32
N LEU A 113 -13.46 -6.51 -17.12
CA LEU A 113 -13.35 -6.49 -18.58
C LEU A 113 -12.58 -5.26 -19.08
N ASP A 114 -12.79 -4.09 -18.48
CA ASP A 114 -12.09 -2.86 -18.88
C ASP A 114 -10.59 -2.95 -18.56
N PHE A 115 -10.23 -3.39 -17.35
CA PHE A 115 -8.84 -3.61 -16.94
C PHE A 115 -8.17 -4.75 -17.70
N ALA A 116 -8.91 -5.83 -18.00
CA ALA A 116 -8.43 -6.86 -18.90
C ALA A 116 -8.10 -6.22 -20.24
N SER A 117 -9.04 -5.53 -20.89
CA SER A 117 -8.85 -4.99 -22.24
C SER A 117 -7.72 -3.97 -22.35
N ASN A 118 -7.46 -3.17 -21.31
CA ASN A 118 -6.53 -2.05 -21.33
C ASN A 118 -5.60 -2.02 -20.10
N GLY A 119 -4.33 -2.39 -20.31
CA GLY A 119 -3.30 -2.42 -19.28
C GLY A 119 -3.02 -1.05 -18.65
N ASP A 120 -3.05 0.03 -19.44
CA ASP A 120 -2.80 1.39 -18.92
C ASP A 120 -3.90 1.84 -17.96
N LYS A 121 -5.16 1.47 -18.23
CA LYS A 121 -6.28 1.72 -17.31
C LYS A 121 -6.12 0.94 -16.02
N PHE A 122 -5.72 -0.33 -16.11
CA PHE A 122 -5.42 -1.15 -14.93
C PHE A 122 -4.30 -0.51 -14.10
N GLN A 123 -3.16 -0.17 -14.71
CA GLN A 123 -2.02 0.42 -14.01
C GLN A 123 -2.39 1.74 -13.32
N LYS A 124 -3.10 2.64 -14.01
CA LYS A 124 -3.56 3.91 -13.43
C LYS A 124 -4.56 3.70 -12.30
N GLY A 125 -5.53 2.79 -12.49
CA GLY A 125 -6.52 2.45 -11.49
C GLY A 125 -5.89 1.84 -10.24
N PHE A 126 -4.96 0.90 -10.44
CA PHE A 126 -4.20 0.24 -9.38
C PHE A 126 -3.37 1.25 -8.58
N ALA A 127 -2.60 2.11 -9.25
CA ALA A 127 -1.80 3.14 -8.58
C ALA A 127 -2.67 4.07 -7.71
N ASN A 128 -3.80 4.54 -8.25
CA ASN A 128 -4.73 5.40 -7.50
C ASN A 128 -5.36 4.66 -6.30
N ALA A 129 -5.73 3.39 -6.48
CA ALA A 129 -6.29 2.58 -5.40
C ALA A 129 -5.29 2.35 -4.26
N ILE A 130 -4.02 2.04 -4.58
CA ILE A 130 -2.97 1.81 -3.58
C ILE A 130 -2.67 3.09 -2.78
N VAL A 131 -2.65 4.26 -3.44
CA VAL A 131 -2.52 5.56 -2.75
C VAL A 131 -3.67 5.77 -1.78
N LYS A 132 -4.92 5.59 -2.22
CA LYS A 132 -6.11 5.73 -1.36
C LYS A 132 -6.13 4.74 -0.20
N MET A 133 -5.74 3.48 -0.43
CA MET A 133 -5.64 2.49 0.65
C MET A 133 -4.55 2.86 1.66
N GLY A 134 -3.47 3.51 1.21
CA GLY A 134 -2.42 4.02 2.08
C GLY A 134 -2.83 5.17 2.99
N GLU A 135 -3.94 5.84 2.69
CA GLU A 135 -4.49 6.98 3.45
C GLU A 135 -5.59 6.57 4.46
N ILE A 136 -5.98 5.30 4.49
CA ILE A 136 -7.02 4.82 5.41
C ILE A 136 -6.51 4.86 6.85
N ASP A 137 -7.24 5.57 7.71
CA ASP A 137 -7.07 5.60 9.17
C ASP A 137 -5.65 5.87 9.65
N VAL A 138 -4.97 6.75 8.92
CA VAL A 138 -3.62 7.23 9.27
C VAL A 138 -3.67 8.21 10.44
N LEU A 139 -2.75 8.04 11.39
CA LEU A 139 -2.55 9.00 12.48
C LEU A 139 -1.89 10.27 11.94
N VAL A 140 -2.46 11.43 12.28
CA VAL A 140 -1.94 12.75 11.86
C VAL A 140 -1.62 13.62 13.07
N GLY A 141 -0.62 14.49 12.92
CA GLY A 141 -0.16 15.36 14.00
C GLY A 141 0.41 14.55 15.17
N ASN A 142 -0.05 14.86 16.39
CA ASN A 142 0.49 14.30 17.63
C ASN A 142 -0.20 12.99 18.07
N GLN A 143 -0.94 12.31 17.18
CA GLN A 143 -1.78 11.16 17.54
C GLN A 143 -1.03 9.81 17.60
N GLY A 144 0.30 9.79 17.73
CA GLY A 144 1.07 8.55 17.81
C GLY A 144 2.54 8.78 18.16
N GLU A 145 3.35 7.73 18.05
CA GLU A 145 4.81 7.82 18.28
C GLU A 145 5.64 7.50 17.03
N ILE A 146 6.81 8.14 16.95
CA ILE A 146 7.85 7.78 15.98
C ILE A 146 8.69 6.66 16.58
N ARG A 147 8.39 5.43 16.17
CA ARG A 147 9.11 4.23 16.62
C ARG A 147 10.54 4.23 16.08
N LYS A 148 11.52 3.85 16.91
CA LYS A 148 12.90 3.61 16.46
C LYS A 148 13.04 2.30 15.68
N LYS A 149 12.18 1.33 15.98
CA LYS A 149 12.08 0.03 15.31
C LYS A 149 10.61 -0.28 15.04
N CYS A 150 10.22 -0.60 13.81
CA CYS A 150 8.81 -0.73 13.46
C CYS A 150 8.15 -1.99 14.06
N SER A 151 8.91 -3.02 14.40
CA SER A 151 8.39 -4.24 15.02
C SER A 151 8.04 -4.12 16.51
N VAL A 152 8.42 -3.05 17.20
CA VAL A 152 8.21 -2.90 18.66
C VAL A 152 7.84 -1.46 19.04
N PHE A 153 7.05 -1.31 20.09
CA PHE A 153 6.81 0.02 20.70
C PHE A 153 8.06 0.49 21.44
N ASN A 154 8.26 1.82 21.49
CA ASN A 154 9.34 2.37 22.30
C ASN A 154 9.06 2.10 23.80
N ARG A 155 10.09 1.76 24.56
CA ARG A 155 10.01 1.65 26.02
C ARG A 155 10.50 2.96 26.63
N ASN A 156 9.71 3.53 27.54
CA ASN A 156 10.12 4.61 28.44
C ASN A 156 10.92 4.06 29.61
#